data_AF-A0A968RQ32-F1
#
_entry.id   AF-A0A968RQ32-F1
#
_cell.length_a   1.000
_cell.length_b   1.000
_cell.length_c   1.000
_cell.angle_alpha   90.00
_cell.angle_beta   90.00
_cell.angle_gamma   90.00
#
_symmetry.space_group_name_H-M   'P 1'
#
loop_
_entity.id
_entity.type
_entity.pdbx_description
1 polymer ?
#
loop_
_entity_poly.entity_id
_entity_poly.type
_entity_poly.pdbx_seq_one_letter_code
_entity_poly.pdbx_strand_id
1 'polypeptide(L)' 'MKKIRGTFEAIPKPLPKELTIRKIGLKENWFQLLAKNDRAEILFLWSSTELEEVYKRAKEIFGIKKDEWKIKKDNGS' A
#
# COMPACT_ATOMS: atom_id res chain seq x y z
N MET A 1 -25.65 5.14 38.77
CA MET A 1 -24.77 5.38 37.60
C MET A 1 -25.53 5.09 36.31
N LYS A 2 -25.73 6.08 35.44
CA LYS A 2 -26.28 5.88 34.09
C LYS A 2 -25.17 5.33 33.18
N LYS A 3 -25.34 4.12 32.64
CA LYS A 3 -24.43 3.55 31.64
C LYS A 3 -24.58 4.32 30.33
N ILE A 4 -23.58 5.12 29.97
CA ILE A 4 -23.50 5.73 28.63
C ILE A 4 -23.14 4.59 27.66
N ARG A 5 -24.11 4.11 26.88
CA ARG A 5 -23.85 3.21 25.76
C ARG A 5 -23.44 4.08 24.57
N GLY A 6 -22.14 4.27 24.39
CA GLY A 6 -21.63 4.87 23.16
C GLY A 6 -21.79 3.87 22.01
N THR A 7 -22.55 4.24 20.97
CA THR A 7 -22.46 3.56 19.68
C THR A 7 -21.20 4.08 19.00
N PHE A 8 -20.13 3.28 18.99
CA PHE A 8 -19.00 3.57 18.12
C PHE A 8 -19.47 3.34 16.69
N GLU A 9 -19.67 4.43 15.94
CA GLU A 9 -19.84 4.32 14.49
C GLU A 9 -18.54 3.76 13.92
N ALA A 10 -18.63 2.64 13.22
CA ALA A 10 -17.49 2.05 12.55
C ALA A 10 -17.01 3.02 11.47
N ILE A 11 -15.93 3.76 11.74
CA ILE A 11 -15.30 4.61 10.73
C ILE A 11 -14.75 3.67 9.65
N PRO A 12 -15.23 3.77 8.40
CA PRO A 12 -14.72 2.93 7.33
C PRO A 12 -13.22 3.20 7.16
N LYS A 13 -12.40 2.15 7.24
CA LYS A 13 -10.96 2.28 7.00
C LYS A 13 -10.76 2.77 5.57
N PRO A 14 -9.93 3.79 5.34
CA PRO A 14 -9.61 4.20 3.98
C PRO A 14 -8.92 3.02 3.29
N LEU A 15 -9.60 2.44 2.29
CA LEU A 15 -9.03 1.40 1.45
C LEU A 15 -8.18 2.08 0.37
N PRO A 16 -6.99 1.55 0.06
CA PRO A 16 -6.23 2.10 -1.05
C PRO A 16 -6.98 1.86 -2.36
N LYS A 17 -7.12 2.94 -3.12
CA LYS A 17 -7.58 2.88 -4.50
C LYS A 17 -6.50 2.33 -5.41
N GLU A 18 -5.26 2.75 -5.15
CA GLU A 18 -4.09 2.40 -5.92
C GLU A 18 -3.01 1.85 -5.00
N LEU A 19 -2.42 0.72 -5.39
CA LEU A 19 -1.25 0.13 -4.75
C LEU A 19 -0.15 0.02 -5.80
N THR A 20 1.01 0.62 -5.52
CA THR A 20 2.15 0.67 -6.45
C THR A 20 3.42 0.18 -5.76
N ILE A 21 4.25 -0.56 -6.49
CA ILE A 21 5.63 -0.84 -6.11
C ILE A 21 6.53 -0.04 -7.03
N ARG A 22 7.39 0.80 -6.43
CA ARG A 22 8.32 1.66 -7.17
C ARG A 22 9.74 1.19 -6.89
N LYS A 23 10.57 1.14 -7.93
CA LYS A 23 12.01 0.98 -7.78
C LYS A 23 12.66 2.35 -7.62
N ILE A 24 13.46 2.52 -6.58
CA ILE A 24 14.17 3.76 -6.28
C ILE A 24 15.67 3.44 -6.33
N GLY A 25 16.39 4.08 -7.25
CA GLY A 25 17.84 3.98 -7.34
C GLY A 25 18.50 5.02 -6.44
N LEU A 26 19.07 4.58 -5.31
CA LEU A 26 19.91 5.41 -4.44
C LEU A 26 21.35 4.90 -4.52
N LYS A 27 22.01 4.62 -3.38
CA LYS A 27 23.28 3.88 -3.34
C LYS A 27 23.12 2.41 -3.78
N GLU A 28 21.93 1.85 -3.53
CA GLU A 28 21.50 0.52 -3.96
C GLU A 28 20.04 0.57 -4.44
N ASN A 29 19.50 -0.57 -4.89
CA ASN A 29 18.12 -0.65 -5.34
C ASN A 29 17.18 -0.78 -4.14
N TRP A 30 16.24 0.16 -4.02
CA TRP A 30 15.15 0.09 -3.06
C TRP A 30 13.83 -0.15 -3.78
N PHE A 31 12.93 -0.87 -3.12
CA PHE A 31 11.58 -1.12 -3.56
C PHE A 31 10.61 -0.54 -2.54
N GLN A 32 9.74 0.35 -2.99
CA GLN A 32 8.78 1.06 -2.15
C GLN A 32 7.36 0.63 -2.47
N LEU A 33 6.65 0.11 -1.48
CA LEU A 33 5.20 -0.05 -1.49
C LEU A 33 4.54 1.28 -1.16
N LEU A 34 3.66 1.74 -2.04
CA LEU A 34 2.90 2.98 -1.86
C LEU A 34 1.43 2.72 -2.11
N ALA A 35 0.61 3.01 -1.10
CA ALA A 35 -0.84 2.90 -1.16
C ALA A 35 -1.48 4.29 -1.09
N LYS A 36 -2.35 4.61 -2.06
CA LYS A 36 -3.02 5.91 -2.17
C LYS A 36 -4.52 5.78 -2.21
N ASN A 37 -5.23 6.78 -1.72
CA ASN A 37 -6.68 6.91 -1.88
C ASN A 37 -7.06 7.64 -3.18
N ASP A 38 -8.36 7.85 -3.39
CA ASP A 38 -8.91 8.54 -4.58
C ASP A 38 -8.43 10.00 -4.72
N ARG A 39 -7.97 10.63 -3.62
CA ARG A 39 -7.43 12.00 -3.61
C ARG A 39 -5.91 12.04 -3.79
N ALA A 40 -5.31 10.91 -4.16
CA ALA A 40 -3.86 10.72 -4.24
C ALA A 40 -3.11 10.92 -2.90
N GLU A 41 -3.82 10.95 -1.77
CA GLU A 41 -3.22 11.02 -0.43
C GLU A 41 -2.59 9.67 -0.10
N ILE A 42 -1.44 9.71 0.57
CA ILE A 42 -0.70 8.52 0.95
C ILE A 42 -1.36 7.91 2.19
N LEU A 43 -1.89 6.71 2.04
CA LEU A 43 -2.43 5.93 3.16
C LEU A 43 -1.35 5.05 3.81
N PHE A 44 -0.40 4.59 3.01
CA PHE A 44 0.65 3.69 3.47
C PHE A 44 1.90 3.83 2.61
N LEU A 45 3.06 3.82 3.26
CA LEU A 45 4.36 3.82 2.62
C LEU A 45 5.30 2.88 3.38
N TRP A 46 5.95 1.98 2.66
CA TRP A 46 6.95 1.08 3.23
C TRP A 46 8.00 0.75 2.18
N SER A 47 9.25 0.57 2.59
CA SER A 47 10.36 0.31 1.66
C SER A 47 11.24 -0.82 2.17
N SER A 48 11.80 -1.60 1.25
CA SER A 48 12.82 -2.62 1.50
C SER A 48 13.80 -2.67 0.33
N THR A 49 15.01 -3.16 0.57
CA THR A 49 15.99 -3.49 -0.48
C THR A 49 15.62 -4.79 -1.21
N GLU A 50 14.71 -5.60 -0.66
CA GLU A 50 14.25 -6.87 -1.23
C GLU A 50 12.83 -6.77 -1.81
N LEU A 51 12.69 -6.98 -3.11
CA LEU A 51 11.39 -6.91 -3.79
C LEU A 51 10.39 -7.96 -3.24
N GLU A 52 10.86 -9.13 -2.85
CA GLU A 52 9.99 -10.20 -2.35
C GLU A 52 9.34 -9.82 -1.01
N GLU A 53 10.06 -9.11 -0.14
CA GLU A 53 9.49 -8.59 1.10
C GLU A 53 8.36 -7.59 0.85
N VAL A 54 8.49 -6.79 -0.20
CA VAL A 54 7.45 -5.83 -0.60
C VAL A 54 6.18 -6.55 -1.05
N TYR A 55 6.29 -7.63 -1.82
CA TYR A 55 5.13 -8.45 -2.20
C TYR A 55 4.49 -9.12 -0.98
N LYS A 56 5.31 -9.69 -0.08
CA LYS A 56 4.82 -10.29 1.16
C LYS A 56 4.05 -9.26 2.01
N ARG A 57 4.61 -8.06 2.17
CA ARG A 57 3.98 -6.98 2.93
C ARG A 57 2.66 -6.51 2.29
N ALA A 58 2.61 -6.40 0.96
CA ALA A 58 1.39 -6.06 0.24
C ALA A 58 0.28 -7.09 0.45
N LYS A 59 0.62 -8.38 0.44
CA LYS A 59 -0.33 -9.47 0.74
C LYS A 59 -0.82 -9.42 2.19
N GLU A 60 0.07 -9.19 3.15
CA GLU A 60 -0.28 -9.14 4.58
C GLU A 60 -1.24 -8.00 4.93
N ILE A 61 -1.03 -6.82 4.33
CA ILE A 61 -1.83 -5.63 4.66
C ILE A 61 -3.07 -5.50 3.77
N PHE A 62 -2.93 -5.76 2.48
CA PHE A 62 -3.95 -5.47 1.47
C PHE A 62 -4.51 -6.71 0.78
N GLY A 63 -4.01 -7.91 1.10
CA GLY A 63 -4.49 -9.16 0.52
C GLY A 63 -4.05 -9.42 -0.93
N ILE A 64 -3.29 -8.51 -1.54
CA ILE A 64 -2.90 -8.59 -2.95
C ILE A 64 -1.77 -9.59 -3.15
N LYS A 65 -2.00 -10.61 -3.97
CA LYS A 65 -0.98 -11.61 -4.31
C LYS A 65 -0.06 -11.10 -5.42
N LYS A 66 1.13 -11.69 -5.49
CA LYS A 66 2.20 -11.31 -6.44
C LYS A 66 1.76 -11.41 -7.91
N ASP A 67 0.94 -12.41 -8.24
CA ASP A 67 0.39 -12.65 -9.59
C ASP A 67 -0.65 -11.62 -10.04
N GLU A 68 -1.24 -10.87 -9.09
CA GLU A 68 -2.24 -9.83 -9.39
C GLU A 68 -1.59 -8.50 -9.81
N TRP A 69 -0.27 -8.38 -9.66
CA TRP A 69 0.47 -7.17 -10.03
C TRP A 69 0.66 -7.05 -11.54
N LYS A 70 0.09 -6.00 -12.11
CA LYS A 70 0.30 -5.63 -13.51
C LYS A 70 1.52 -4.71 -13.61
N ILE A 71 2.60 -5.21 -14.22
CA ILE A 71 3.77 -4.39 -14.54
C ILE A 71 3.36 -3.43 -15.66
N LYS A 72 3.21 -2.14 -15.34
CA LYS A 72 3.19 -1.11 -16.38
C LYS A 72 4.62 -0.99 -16.90
N LYS A 73 4.85 -1.41 -18.15
CA LYS A 73 6.08 -1.05 -18.88
C LYS A 73 5.99 0.44 -19.15
N ASP A 74 6.88 1.23 -18.57
CA ASP A 74 7.12 2.58 -19.04
C ASP A 74 7.65 2.45 -20.47
N ASN A 75 6.82 2.80 -21.45
CA ASN A 75 7.31 3.09 -22.78
C ASN A 75 8.00 4.44 -22.68
N GLY A 76 9.31 4.42 -22.36
CA GLY A 76 10.14 5.60 -22.39
C GLY A 76 9.96 6.32 -23.72
N SER A 77 9.51 7.57 -23.65
CA SER A 77 9.55 8.55 -24.73
C SER A 77 10.54 9.63 -24.34
#